data_AF-A0A8A4TIS1-F1
#
_entry.id   AF-A0A8A4TIS1-F1
#
_cell.length_a   1.000
_cell.length_b   1.000
_cell.length_c   1.000
_cell.angle_alpha   90.00
_cell.angle_beta   90.00
_cell.angle_gamma   90.00
#
_symmetry.space_group_name_H-M   'P 1'
#
loop_
_entity.id
_entity.type
_entity.pdbx_description
1 polymer ?
#
loop_
_entity_poly.entity_id
_entity_poly.type
_entity_poly.pdbx_seq_one_letter_code
_entity_poly.pdbx_strand_id
1 'polypeptide(L)'
;MMSSHAVFAAAPNARDDQFTTPQDTAIRISLAEMFQNDLDADGDAFTLLLIDDWENGIASLDREDQAVVFTPQPGFVGQGRFTYIIDDGSGMGWDGSYGFAVVIIEIGGDAGSGDPDPTNTPPTGVDDRLETRQNIELLIRVSTLLGNDIDPDGDTLSLVTVEDLSHGSVDFDPNSDVFTFTPPIDYLGLITFTYTVTDGHDGGDSGRMGFATVTIDVVSPSDPPGGEPLDEVRFYNFGHSLFNHGEQNTGYWLGALAAGSGTISAGNGQFGQLSYHGIPPTPQLGYATNAYEPWPEYPPVDFASRDYTHTLFMPSNFEQEVLTPEDYLTDTFRVLDYVEAQEPETEIILYMHWPEPSMIGLGVLNGNELGRADWTTLNNYTRSGNYYDWHRDYQNLLQAARPAYRLRTIPVGPIIADIIETQPFMQDVSFADLYVDEAPHGSPTVYFLAGMICYRALFLQNPSLDYQPPRPDIIPAVADHYTELVLYIERRLDEYNAMSNGLNVYD
;
A
#
# COMPACT_ATOMS: atom_id res chain seq x y z
N MET A 1 27.80 -26.25 19.37
CA MET A 1 27.92 -24.91 19.95
C MET A 1 26.62 -24.21 19.62
N MET A 2 25.80 -23.89 20.63
CA MET A 2 24.59 -23.10 20.42
C MET A 2 25.02 -21.70 19.99
N SER A 3 24.55 -21.24 18.85
CA SER A 3 24.71 -19.84 18.45
C SER A 3 23.72 -19.03 19.28
N SER A 4 24.21 -18.18 20.17
CA SER A 4 23.38 -17.19 20.84
C SER A 4 22.94 -16.20 19.76
N HIS A 5 21.65 -16.17 19.46
CA HIS A 5 21.06 -14.98 18.86
C HIS A 5 21.31 -13.85 19.87
N ALA A 6 22.07 -12.85 19.47
CA ALA A 6 22.01 -11.58 20.16
C ALA A 6 20.57 -11.09 19.97
N VAL A 7 19.81 -11.05 21.05
CA VAL A 7 18.58 -10.26 21.07
C VAL A 7 19.08 -8.82 20.93
N PHE A 8 18.80 -8.18 19.80
CA PHE A 8 19.02 -6.75 19.67
C PHE A 8 18.05 -6.09 20.65
N ALA A 9 18.58 -5.24 21.53
CA ALA A 9 17.73 -4.43 22.39
C ALA A 9 16.92 -3.47 21.50
N ALA A 10 15.61 -3.41 21.72
CA ALA A 10 14.73 -2.52 21.01
C ALA A 10 14.96 -1.07 21.44
N ALA A 11 14.57 -0.11 20.59
CA ALA A 11 14.50 1.28 20.99
C ALA A 11 13.19 1.57 21.73
N PRO A 12 13.19 2.52 22.67
CA PRO A 12 11.98 2.95 23.33
C PRO A 12 11.04 3.63 22.33
N ASN A 13 9.79 3.19 22.30
CA ASN A 13 8.69 3.80 21.54
C ASN A 13 7.98 4.81 22.44
N ALA A 14 8.48 6.05 22.43
CA ALA A 14 7.83 7.17 23.09
C ALA A 14 6.58 7.60 22.32
N ARG A 15 5.51 7.95 23.02
CA ARG A 15 4.22 8.32 22.44
C ARG A 15 3.73 9.64 23.00
N ASP A 16 3.07 10.41 22.14
CA ASP A 16 2.61 11.75 22.49
C ASP A 16 1.58 11.74 23.63
N ASP A 17 1.69 12.74 24.50
CA ASP A 17 0.85 12.91 25.68
C ASP A 17 -0.09 14.09 25.54
N GLN A 18 -1.28 13.99 26.13
CA GLN A 18 -2.23 15.10 26.16
C GLN A 18 -2.68 15.46 27.57
N PHE A 19 -2.61 16.75 27.89
CA PHE A 19 -3.09 17.31 29.15
C PHE A 19 -3.94 18.56 28.92
N THR A 20 -4.62 19.02 29.97
CA THR A 20 -5.44 20.24 29.93
C THR A 20 -5.10 21.13 31.11
N THR A 21 -5.05 22.45 30.90
CA THR A 21 -4.93 23.43 31.98
C THR A 21 -5.80 24.66 31.70
N PRO A 22 -6.34 25.35 32.72
CA PRO A 22 -6.92 26.66 32.50
C PRO A 22 -5.87 27.68 32.02
N GLN A 23 -6.32 28.72 31.30
CA GLN A 23 -5.50 29.88 30.97
C GLN A 23 -4.76 30.41 32.21
N ASP A 24 -3.51 30.86 32.01
CA ASP A 24 -2.64 31.44 33.03
C ASP A 24 -2.36 30.51 34.24
N THR A 25 -2.68 29.21 34.11
CA THR A 25 -2.49 28.21 35.15
C THR A 25 -1.40 27.25 34.74
N ALA A 26 -0.31 27.22 35.51
CA ALA A 26 0.74 26.24 35.31
C ALA A 26 0.23 24.83 35.65
N ILE A 27 0.53 23.87 34.78
CA ILE A 27 0.28 22.44 35.01
C ILE A 27 1.56 21.75 35.44
N ARG A 28 1.43 20.81 36.36
CA ARG A 28 2.52 19.94 36.80
C ARG A 28 2.19 18.51 36.39
N ILE A 29 3.06 17.91 35.61
CA ILE A 29 2.90 16.58 35.01
C ILE A 29 4.03 15.72 35.54
N SER A 30 3.74 14.64 36.25
CA SER A 30 4.79 13.73 36.73
C SER A 30 5.41 12.95 35.56
N LEU A 31 6.69 12.58 35.67
CA LEU A 31 7.33 11.72 34.65
C LEU A 31 6.62 10.38 34.49
N ALA A 32 5.99 9.87 35.55
CA ALA A 32 5.20 8.65 35.49
C ALA A 32 3.90 8.81 34.69
N GLU A 33 3.32 10.01 34.65
CA GLU A 33 2.15 10.31 33.82
C GLU A 33 2.56 10.46 32.35
N MET A 34 3.69 11.13 32.07
CA MET A 34 4.23 11.25 30.71
C MET A 34 4.59 9.87 30.14
N PHE A 35 5.24 9.02 30.92
CA PHE A 35 5.70 7.72 30.40
C PHE A 35 4.62 6.64 30.37
N GLN A 36 3.34 6.99 30.59
CA GLN A 36 2.31 5.99 30.82
C GLN A 36 1.93 5.22 29.54
N ASN A 37 2.04 5.87 28.39
CA ASN A 37 1.73 5.34 27.07
C ASN A 37 2.97 4.85 26.29
N ASP A 38 4.18 5.24 26.75
CA ASP A 38 5.47 4.81 26.23
C ASP A 38 5.70 3.31 26.39
N LEU A 39 6.30 2.67 25.38
CA LEU A 39 6.56 1.23 25.37
C LEU A 39 7.99 0.91 25.01
N ASP A 40 8.52 -0.12 25.66
CA ASP A 40 9.77 -0.76 25.29
C ASP A 40 9.49 -2.24 25.03
N ALA A 41 9.99 -2.79 23.92
CA ALA A 41 9.70 -4.16 23.54
C ALA A 41 10.37 -5.19 24.49
N ASP A 42 11.48 -4.79 25.13
CA ASP A 42 12.20 -5.59 26.11
C ASP A 42 11.73 -5.30 27.55
N GLY A 43 10.94 -4.24 27.73
CA GLY A 43 10.35 -3.82 29.00
C GLY A 43 11.32 -3.03 29.88
N ASP A 44 12.33 -2.41 29.27
CA ASP A 44 13.32 -1.60 29.96
C ASP A 44 12.70 -0.29 30.50
N ALA A 45 13.34 0.28 31.53
CA ALA A 45 12.83 1.46 32.22
C ALA A 45 13.37 2.76 31.60
N PHE A 46 12.49 3.75 31.43
CA PHE A 46 12.84 5.01 30.80
C PHE A 46 13.50 6.01 31.74
N THR A 47 14.46 6.75 31.20
CA THR A 47 15.05 7.95 31.82
C THR A 47 14.83 9.16 30.92
N LEU A 48 14.26 10.24 31.47
CA LEU A 48 14.15 11.51 30.75
C LEU A 48 15.55 12.10 30.52
N LEU A 49 15.93 12.29 29.26
CA LEU A 49 17.18 12.94 28.88
C LEU A 49 17.02 14.45 28.69
N LEU A 50 16.00 14.85 27.94
CA LEU A 50 15.81 16.22 27.48
C LEU A 50 14.34 16.58 27.43
N ILE A 51 14.06 17.85 27.75
CA ILE A 51 12.83 18.54 27.37
C ILE A 51 13.29 19.78 26.60
N ASP A 52 12.72 20.00 25.43
CA ASP A 52 13.05 21.13 24.58
C ASP A 52 11.81 21.60 23.81
N ASP A 53 12.02 22.56 22.92
CA ASP A 53 11.07 22.94 21.86
C ASP A 53 9.65 23.21 22.36
N TRP A 54 9.55 24.04 23.40
CA TRP A 54 8.27 24.44 23.96
C TRP A 54 7.66 25.64 23.23
N GLU A 55 6.37 25.56 22.95
CA GLU A 55 5.59 26.62 22.32
C GLU A 55 4.39 27.01 23.18
N ASN A 56 3.98 28.28 23.05
CA ASN A 56 2.84 28.88 23.76
C ASN A 56 2.88 28.73 25.30
N GLY A 57 4.09 28.51 25.83
CA GLY A 57 4.38 28.40 27.25
C GLY A 57 5.86 28.12 27.50
N ILE A 58 6.20 27.80 28.74
CA ILE A 58 7.55 27.43 29.15
C ILE A 58 7.48 26.11 29.92
N ALA A 59 8.20 25.10 29.45
CA ALA A 59 8.40 23.83 30.15
C ALA A 59 9.66 23.86 31.01
N SER A 60 9.61 23.26 32.19
CA SER A 60 10.77 23.13 33.08
C SER A 60 10.74 21.84 33.89
N LEU A 61 11.89 21.16 33.98
CA LEU A 61 12.03 19.92 34.76
C LEU A 61 12.27 20.22 36.24
N ASP A 62 11.35 19.77 37.09
CA ASP A 62 11.52 19.68 38.53
C ASP A 62 12.11 18.31 38.93
N ARG A 63 13.43 18.30 39.16
CA ARG A 63 14.15 17.06 39.47
C ARG A 63 13.87 16.51 40.86
N GLU A 64 13.45 17.34 41.83
CA GLU A 64 13.19 16.86 43.20
C GLU A 64 11.93 16.01 43.24
N ASP A 65 10.89 16.45 42.53
CA ASP A 65 9.58 15.81 42.51
C ASP A 65 9.33 14.95 41.27
N GLN A 66 10.33 14.82 40.38
CA GLN A 66 10.24 14.01 39.14
C GLN A 66 9.02 14.40 38.29
N ALA A 67 8.93 15.69 37.97
CA ALA A 67 7.80 16.25 37.22
C ALA A 67 8.24 17.39 36.29
N VAL A 68 7.50 17.57 35.20
CA VAL A 68 7.60 18.74 34.31
C VAL A 68 6.54 19.76 34.73
N VAL A 69 6.94 21.02 34.83
CA VAL A 69 6.02 22.14 35.01
C VAL A 69 5.95 22.92 33.71
N PHE A 70 4.77 22.92 33.10
CA PHE A 70 4.46 23.75 31.94
C PHE A 70 3.65 24.97 32.38
N THR A 71 4.16 26.17 32.09
CA THR A 71 3.49 27.44 32.38
C THR A 71 3.07 28.09 31.07
N PRO A 72 1.75 28.18 30.77
CA PRO A 72 1.25 28.86 29.58
C PRO A 72 1.77 30.28 29.45
N GLN A 73 1.92 30.76 28.21
CA GLN A 73 2.18 32.17 27.96
C GLN A 73 1.00 33.00 28.51
N PRO A 74 1.25 34.13 29.22
CA PRO A 74 0.18 34.93 29.78
C PRO A 74 -0.85 35.36 28.73
N GLY A 75 -2.12 35.05 28.99
CA GLY A 75 -3.25 35.36 28.12
C GLY A 75 -3.48 34.38 26.96
N PHE A 76 -2.66 33.34 26.78
CA PHE A 76 -2.79 32.40 25.66
C PHE A 76 -3.93 31.40 25.88
N VAL A 77 -4.72 31.15 24.84
CA VAL A 77 -5.78 30.12 24.76
C VAL A 77 -5.55 29.33 23.48
N GLY A 78 -5.64 28.00 23.57
CA GLY A 78 -5.28 27.07 22.47
C GLY A 78 -4.33 25.97 22.96
N GLN A 79 -3.64 25.29 22.05
CA GLN A 79 -2.65 24.28 22.43
C GLN A 79 -1.28 24.92 22.72
N GLY A 80 -0.66 24.53 23.84
CA GLY A 80 0.78 24.66 24.06
C GLY A 80 1.46 23.31 23.96
N ARG A 81 2.75 23.28 23.63
CA ARG A 81 3.49 22.03 23.51
C ARG A 81 4.90 22.09 24.08
N PHE A 82 5.50 20.94 24.29
CA PHE A 82 6.95 20.76 24.42
C PHE A 82 7.32 19.34 24.00
N THR A 83 8.57 19.11 23.61
CA THR A 83 9.07 17.79 23.23
C THR A 83 9.88 17.16 24.35
N TYR A 84 9.97 15.84 24.39
CA TYR A 84 10.84 15.12 25.31
C TYR A 84 11.55 13.93 24.67
N ILE A 85 12.73 13.61 25.21
CA ILE A 85 13.54 12.46 24.80
C ILE A 85 13.74 11.52 25.99
N ILE A 86 13.45 10.23 25.80
CA ILE A 86 13.70 9.15 26.76
C ILE A 86 14.80 8.20 26.28
N ASP A 87 15.51 7.62 27.25
CA ASP A 87 16.56 6.60 27.07
C ASP A 87 16.23 5.38 27.92
N ASP A 88 16.37 4.19 27.33
CA ASP A 88 16.16 2.88 27.97
C ASP A 88 17.46 2.31 28.58
N GLY A 89 18.61 2.96 28.34
CA GLY A 89 19.92 2.55 28.79
C GLY A 89 20.54 1.39 28.00
N SER A 90 19.96 0.99 26.86
CA SER A 90 20.38 -0.17 26.07
C SER A 90 21.51 0.14 25.06
N GLY A 91 21.75 1.42 24.76
CA GLY A 91 22.79 1.86 23.82
C GLY A 91 24.23 1.85 24.38
N MET A 92 25.11 0.99 23.86
CA MET A 92 26.56 1.10 24.08
C MET A 92 27.24 1.88 22.94
N GLY A 93 27.26 3.22 22.96
CA GLY A 93 28.07 4.02 22.02
C GLY A 93 27.46 5.35 21.57
N TRP A 94 27.91 5.84 20.41
CA TRP A 94 27.39 7.06 19.74
C TRP A 94 26.05 6.83 19.02
N ASP A 95 25.43 5.67 19.23
CA ASP A 95 24.19 5.17 18.61
C ASP A 95 23.23 4.79 19.74
N GLY A 96 22.82 5.78 20.55
CA GLY A 96 21.92 5.55 21.66
C GLY A 96 20.50 5.25 21.17
N SER A 97 19.83 4.30 21.83
CA SER A 97 18.40 4.03 21.65
C SER A 97 17.62 5.13 22.35
N TYR A 98 16.96 6.01 21.58
CA TYR A 98 16.19 7.13 22.13
C TYR A 98 14.77 7.14 21.60
N GLY A 99 13.83 7.51 22.46
CA GLY A 99 12.42 7.71 22.14
C GLY A 99 12.12 9.21 22.16
N PHE A 100 11.38 9.70 21.17
CA PHE A 100 10.98 11.10 21.05
C PHE A 100 9.45 11.19 21.02
N ALA A 101 8.90 12.12 21.81
CA ALA A 101 7.46 12.38 21.84
C ALA A 101 7.16 13.84 22.18
N VAL A 102 5.93 14.26 21.88
CA VAL A 102 5.37 15.59 22.12
C VAL A 102 4.38 15.53 23.27
N VAL A 103 4.43 16.51 24.17
CA VAL A 103 3.36 16.77 25.13
C VAL A 103 2.53 17.94 24.64
N ILE A 104 1.24 17.71 24.40
CA ILE A 104 0.25 18.72 24.03
C ILE A 104 -0.56 19.11 25.26
N ILE A 105 -0.69 20.41 25.51
CA ILE A 105 -1.45 20.99 26.62
C ILE A 105 -2.56 21.87 26.05
N GLU A 106 -3.80 21.45 26.20
CA GLU A 106 -4.97 22.26 25.92
C GLU A 106 -5.15 23.35 26.97
N ILE A 107 -5.03 24.61 26.56
CA ILE A 107 -5.11 25.78 27.42
C ILE A 107 -6.48 26.44 27.19
N GLY A 108 -7.44 26.12 28.06
CA GLY A 108 -8.82 26.59 27.93
C GLY A 108 -9.03 28.02 28.47
N GLY A 109 -9.78 28.84 27.74
CA GLY A 109 -10.19 30.17 28.19
C GLY A 109 -11.27 30.09 29.30
N ASP A 110 -11.05 30.76 30.43
CA ASP A 110 -12.12 31.01 31.42
C ASP A 110 -12.87 32.30 31.04
N ALA A 111 -14.13 32.48 31.47
CA ALA A 111 -14.97 33.64 31.19
C ALA A 111 -14.41 35.00 31.70
N GLY A 112 -13.23 35.02 32.32
CA GLY A 112 -12.47 36.20 32.72
C GLY A 112 -11.17 36.44 31.92
N SER A 113 -10.91 35.65 30.87
CA SER A 113 -9.63 35.50 30.17
C SER A 113 -9.16 36.65 29.28
N GLY A 114 -10.03 37.63 29.00
CA GLY A 114 -9.74 38.68 28.01
C GLY A 114 -9.74 38.17 26.56
N ASP A 115 -10.19 36.94 26.33
CA ASP A 115 -10.39 36.33 25.03
C ASP A 115 -11.42 37.12 24.19
N PRO A 116 -11.08 37.55 22.96
CA PRO A 116 -11.99 38.28 22.09
C PRO A 116 -13.21 37.46 21.63
N ASP A 117 -13.11 36.13 21.60
CA ASP A 117 -14.22 35.23 21.25
C ASP A 117 -14.18 33.92 22.06
N PRO A 118 -14.67 33.93 23.31
CA PRO A 118 -14.65 32.75 24.19
C PRO A 118 -15.59 31.62 23.74
N THR A 119 -16.26 31.77 22.60
CA THR A 119 -17.11 30.72 22.02
C THR A 119 -16.44 29.92 20.92
N ASN A 120 -15.36 30.43 20.31
CA ASN A 120 -14.55 29.65 19.37
C ASN A 120 -13.74 28.60 20.14
N THR A 121 -13.54 27.42 19.58
CA THR A 121 -12.76 26.33 20.17
C THR A 121 -11.59 26.02 19.24
N PRO A 122 -10.35 25.87 19.73
CA PRO A 122 -9.23 25.50 18.88
C PRO A 122 -9.51 24.21 18.11
N PRO A 123 -8.99 24.06 16.88
CA PRO A 123 -9.00 22.79 16.21
C PRO A 123 -8.09 21.79 16.93
N THR A 124 -8.43 20.52 16.83
CA THR A 124 -7.64 19.39 17.33
C THR A 124 -7.02 18.67 16.15
N GLY A 125 -5.69 18.72 16.07
CA GLY A 125 -4.93 17.87 15.15
C GLY A 125 -5.02 16.39 15.57
N VAL A 126 -5.10 15.49 14.61
CA VAL A 126 -5.07 14.04 14.83
C VAL A 126 -3.88 13.46 14.07
N ASP A 127 -3.04 12.71 14.78
CA ASP A 127 -1.83 12.13 14.20
C ASP A 127 -2.10 11.30 12.94
N ASP A 128 -1.17 11.42 11.99
CA ASP A 128 -1.19 10.67 10.76
C ASP A 128 -0.11 9.59 10.74
N ARG A 129 -0.44 8.47 10.11
CA ARG A 129 0.55 7.45 9.78
C ARG A 129 0.58 7.22 8.28
N LEU A 130 1.76 7.38 7.71
CA LEU A 130 2.06 7.20 6.30
C LEU A 130 3.20 6.20 6.13
N GLU A 131 3.42 5.75 4.91
CA GLU A 131 4.52 4.86 4.57
C GLU A 131 5.16 5.32 3.26
N THR A 132 6.47 5.18 3.17
CA THR A 132 7.22 5.24 1.91
C THR A 132 8.31 4.20 1.90
N ARG A 133 8.96 4.02 0.76
CA ARG A 133 10.07 3.07 0.61
C ARG A 133 11.40 3.80 0.62
N GLN A 134 12.44 3.10 1.07
CA GLN A 134 13.80 3.61 1.03
C GLN A 134 14.13 4.21 -0.34
N ASN A 135 14.71 5.42 -0.35
CA ASN A 135 15.08 6.17 -1.55
C ASN A 135 13.92 6.62 -2.47
N ILE A 136 12.66 6.52 -2.02
CA ILE A 136 11.47 6.95 -2.79
C ILE A 136 10.84 8.17 -2.13
N GLU A 137 10.61 9.21 -2.94
CA GLU A 137 9.89 10.41 -2.50
C GLU A 137 8.39 10.11 -2.31
N LEU A 138 7.81 10.63 -1.23
CA LEU A 138 6.40 10.53 -0.90
C LEU A 138 5.70 11.87 -1.16
N LEU A 139 4.62 11.86 -1.93
CA LEU A 139 3.77 13.03 -2.16
C LEU A 139 2.61 13.03 -1.17
N ILE A 140 2.54 14.02 -0.31
CA ILE A 140 1.55 14.15 0.76
C ILE A 140 0.66 15.35 0.47
N ARG A 141 -0.64 15.14 0.26
CA ARG A 141 -1.60 16.26 0.07
C ARG A 141 -1.95 16.86 1.43
N VAL A 142 -2.10 18.18 1.48
CA VAL A 142 -2.62 18.87 2.69
C VAL A 142 -3.96 18.28 3.12
N SER A 143 -4.83 17.96 2.16
CA SER A 143 -6.13 17.32 2.42
C SER A 143 -6.04 15.93 3.05
N THR A 144 -4.91 15.23 2.89
CA THR A 144 -4.68 13.93 3.54
C THR A 144 -4.43 14.14 5.02
N LEU A 145 -3.55 15.10 5.37
CA LEU A 145 -3.24 15.45 6.76
C LEU A 145 -4.47 16.01 7.49
N LEU A 146 -5.17 16.97 6.88
CA LEU A 146 -6.34 17.59 7.52
C LEU A 146 -7.60 16.70 7.52
N GLY A 147 -7.53 15.47 6.99
CA GLY A 147 -8.71 14.63 6.73
C GLY A 147 -9.34 14.04 7.99
N ASN A 148 -8.53 13.85 9.04
CA ASN A 148 -8.90 13.32 10.35
C ASN A 148 -8.95 14.40 11.45
N ASP A 149 -8.38 15.58 11.21
CA ASP A 149 -8.43 16.73 12.10
C ASP A 149 -9.86 17.22 12.35
N ILE A 150 -10.11 17.75 13.55
CA ILE A 150 -11.45 18.10 14.01
C ILE A 150 -11.48 19.54 14.50
N ASP A 151 -12.43 20.30 13.98
CA ASP A 151 -12.85 21.57 14.57
C ASP A 151 -14.16 21.38 15.35
N PRO A 152 -14.22 21.68 16.66
CA PRO A 152 -15.44 21.52 17.45
C PRO A 152 -16.60 22.44 17.03
N ASP A 153 -16.30 23.57 16.41
CA ASP A 153 -17.28 24.55 15.93
C ASP A 153 -17.68 24.32 14.46
N GLY A 154 -16.95 23.44 13.77
CA GLY A 154 -17.18 23.03 12.40
C GLY A 154 -16.57 23.98 11.37
N ASP A 155 -15.58 24.77 11.78
CA ASP A 155 -14.86 25.68 10.92
C ASP A 155 -13.94 24.95 9.93
N THR A 156 -13.59 25.63 8.84
CA THR A 156 -12.75 25.04 7.80
C THR A 156 -11.30 25.08 8.21
N LEU A 157 -10.68 23.91 8.30
CA LEU A 157 -9.29 23.77 8.68
C LEU A 157 -8.34 24.10 7.54
N SER A 158 -7.20 24.69 7.90
CA SER A 158 -6.09 24.96 7.00
C SER A 158 -4.77 24.71 7.70
N LEU A 159 -3.79 24.28 6.91
CA LEU A 159 -2.44 24.00 7.39
C LEU A 159 -1.61 25.28 7.44
N VAL A 160 -0.86 25.47 8.51
CA VAL A 160 -0.02 26.65 8.73
C VAL A 160 1.46 26.35 8.48
N THR A 161 2.01 25.38 9.19
CA THR A 161 3.43 25.00 9.09
C THR A 161 3.61 23.49 9.17
N VAL A 162 4.73 23.03 8.61
CA VAL A 162 5.32 21.70 8.82
C VAL A 162 6.71 21.91 9.38
N GLU A 163 7.04 21.26 10.48
CA GLU A 163 8.27 21.45 11.23
C GLU A 163 8.74 20.16 11.92
N ASP A 164 9.85 20.25 12.64
CA ASP A 164 10.41 19.16 13.44
C ASP A 164 10.66 17.84 12.70
N LEU A 165 10.98 17.94 11.41
CA LEU A 165 11.33 16.77 10.60
C LEU A 165 12.59 16.09 11.18
N SER A 166 12.39 14.89 11.72
CA SER A 166 13.46 14.10 12.33
C SER A 166 14.57 13.72 11.34
N HIS A 167 14.19 13.33 10.11
CA HIS A 167 15.13 12.93 9.04
C HIS A 167 14.55 13.24 7.65
N GLY A 168 15.44 13.48 6.68
CA GLY A 168 15.07 13.70 5.28
C GLY A 168 14.83 15.18 4.95
N SER A 169 13.96 15.44 3.98
CA SER A 169 13.51 16.79 3.64
C SER A 169 12.06 16.81 3.21
N VAL A 170 11.38 17.92 3.48
CA VAL A 170 10.02 18.21 3.00
C VAL A 170 10.07 19.49 2.15
N ASP A 171 9.53 19.44 0.94
CA ASP A 171 9.33 20.62 0.07
C ASP A 171 7.84 20.84 -0.18
N PHE A 172 7.34 22.06 0.05
CA PHE A 172 5.92 22.38 -0.08
C PHE A 172 5.65 23.20 -1.34
N ASP A 173 4.72 22.73 -2.19
CA ASP A 173 4.17 23.53 -3.28
C ASP A 173 2.79 24.11 -2.89
N PRO A 174 2.72 25.41 -2.52
CA PRO A 174 1.47 26.06 -2.13
C PRO A 174 0.48 26.25 -3.28
N ASN A 175 0.86 26.00 -4.54
CA ASN A 175 -0.08 26.09 -5.66
C ASN A 175 -0.88 24.80 -5.86
N SER A 176 -0.31 23.67 -5.43
CA SER A 176 -0.91 22.34 -5.59
C SER A 176 -1.35 21.70 -4.28
N ASP A 177 -1.04 22.33 -3.14
CA ASP A 177 -1.28 21.82 -1.78
C ASP A 177 -0.67 20.43 -1.57
N VAL A 178 0.57 20.26 -2.02
CA VAL A 178 1.33 19.00 -1.94
C VAL A 178 2.70 19.24 -1.31
N PHE A 179 3.02 18.43 -0.30
CA PHE A 179 4.36 18.23 0.21
C PHE A 179 5.06 17.09 -0.54
N THR A 180 6.32 17.30 -0.89
CA THR A 180 7.21 16.24 -1.35
C THR A 180 8.17 15.91 -0.21
N PHE A 181 7.97 14.75 0.41
CA PHE A 181 8.88 14.21 1.40
C PHE A 181 9.95 13.35 0.70
N THR A 182 11.21 13.62 0.97
CA THR A 182 12.36 12.84 0.48
C THR A 182 13.07 12.20 1.68
N PRO A 183 13.01 10.85 1.84
CA PRO A 183 13.76 10.19 2.89
C PRO A 183 15.28 10.32 2.65
N PRO A 184 16.12 10.29 3.70
CA PRO A 184 17.57 10.22 3.50
C PRO A 184 17.94 8.98 2.67
N ILE A 185 19.04 9.10 1.91
CA ILE A 185 19.53 7.98 1.12
C ILE A 185 19.81 6.79 2.05
N ASP A 186 19.28 5.64 1.66
CA ASP A 186 19.40 4.34 2.32
C ASP A 186 18.81 4.27 3.75
N TYR A 187 17.95 5.21 4.15
CA TYR A 187 17.29 5.18 5.47
C TYR A 187 16.16 4.13 5.56
N LEU A 188 16.05 3.49 6.71
CA LEU A 188 14.95 2.59 7.08
C LEU A 188 14.47 2.92 8.50
N GLY A 189 13.16 2.81 8.73
CA GLY A 189 12.53 3.07 10.02
C GLY A 189 11.64 4.31 10.01
N LEU A 190 11.20 4.72 11.19
CA LEU A 190 10.21 5.78 11.35
C LEU A 190 10.84 7.16 11.23
N ILE A 191 10.21 8.03 10.45
CA ILE A 191 10.50 9.45 10.36
C ILE A 191 9.26 10.20 10.81
N THR A 192 9.41 11.06 11.79
CA THR A 192 8.35 11.95 12.25
C THR A 192 8.57 13.39 11.82
N PHE A 193 7.48 14.12 11.62
CA PHE A 193 7.43 15.58 11.60
C PHE A 193 6.10 16.05 12.22
N THR A 194 6.02 17.30 12.65
CA THR A 194 4.81 17.90 13.20
C THR A 194 4.20 18.88 12.20
N TYR A 195 2.89 19.03 12.25
CA TYR A 195 2.22 20.13 11.54
C TYR A 195 1.24 20.88 12.43
N THR A 196 0.99 22.12 12.03
CA THR A 196 0.11 23.04 12.73
C THR A 196 -1.12 23.34 11.88
N VAL A 197 -2.31 23.18 12.47
CA VAL A 197 -3.62 23.41 11.86
C VAL A 197 -4.33 24.60 12.51
N THR A 198 -5.05 25.40 11.72
CA THR A 198 -5.87 26.53 12.19
C THR A 198 -7.27 26.50 11.59
N ASP A 199 -8.24 26.98 12.38
CA ASP A 199 -9.64 27.24 11.99
C ASP A 199 -9.80 28.55 11.18
N GLY A 200 -8.76 29.39 11.13
CA GLY A 200 -8.77 30.69 10.48
C GLY A 200 -9.63 31.77 11.16
N HIS A 201 -10.29 31.46 12.28
CA HIS A 201 -11.28 32.31 12.95
C HIS A 201 -10.62 33.50 13.66
N ASP A 202 -9.49 33.27 14.31
CA ASP A 202 -8.78 34.27 15.13
C ASP A 202 -7.68 35.04 14.35
N GLY A 203 -7.80 35.14 13.02
CA GLY A 203 -6.89 35.90 12.16
C GLY A 203 -5.82 35.07 11.44
N GLY A 204 -6.08 33.79 11.19
CA GLY A 204 -5.19 32.88 10.46
C GLY A 204 -4.04 32.36 11.34
N ASP A 205 -2.81 32.37 10.81
CA ASP A 205 -1.55 31.83 11.39
C ASP A 205 -1.14 32.35 12.78
N SER A 206 -1.97 33.16 13.45
CA SER A 206 -1.73 33.70 14.79
C SER A 206 -2.90 33.46 15.77
N GLY A 207 -3.89 32.69 15.32
CA GLY A 207 -5.07 32.30 16.09
C GLY A 207 -4.86 31.04 16.93
N ARG A 208 -5.97 30.45 17.36
CA ARG A 208 -5.99 29.14 18.00
C ARG A 208 -5.53 28.07 17.01
N MET A 209 -4.65 27.20 17.48
CA MET A 209 -4.01 26.18 16.66
C MET A 209 -4.11 24.82 17.30
N GLY A 210 -4.22 23.81 16.45
CA GLY A 210 -4.02 22.40 16.77
C GLY A 210 -2.67 21.94 16.22
N PHE A 211 -2.11 20.91 16.85
CA PHE A 211 -0.90 20.24 16.40
C PHE A 211 -1.19 18.74 16.19
N ALA A 212 -0.49 18.15 15.24
CA ALA A 212 -0.49 16.71 15.02
C ALA A 212 0.89 16.24 14.54
N THR A 213 1.20 14.99 14.86
CA THR A 213 2.43 14.33 14.43
C THR A 213 2.14 13.43 13.23
N VAL A 214 2.95 13.55 12.18
CA VAL A 214 2.96 12.61 11.06
C VAL A 214 4.11 11.63 11.27
N THR A 215 3.78 10.34 11.31
CA THR A 215 4.77 9.26 11.32
C THR A 215 4.83 8.62 9.93
N ILE A 216 5.96 8.73 9.26
CA ILE A 216 6.27 8.05 8.00
C ILE A 216 7.13 6.82 8.31
N ASP A 217 6.62 5.64 8.00
CA ASP A 217 7.42 4.42 8.01
C ASP A 217 8.23 4.33 6.70
N VAL A 218 9.56 4.38 6.78
CA VAL A 218 10.44 4.14 5.62
C VAL A 218 10.81 2.67 5.59
N VAL A 219 10.06 1.91 4.83
CA VAL A 219 10.22 0.46 4.76
C VAL A 219 11.22 0.05 3.68
N SER A 220 11.70 -1.19 3.80
CA SER A 220 12.64 -1.74 2.83
C SER A 220 11.98 -1.79 1.46
N PRO A 221 12.75 -1.67 0.35
CA PRO A 221 12.26 -2.03 -0.97
C PRO A 221 11.84 -3.51 -1.08
N SER A 222 11.92 -4.31 -0.03
CA SER A 222 11.37 -5.67 0.02
C SER A 222 9.99 -5.78 0.67
N ASP A 223 9.51 -4.72 1.34
CA ASP A 223 8.29 -4.76 2.15
C ASP A 223 7.14 -4.10 1.36
N PRO A 224 6.07 -4.81 1.01
CA PRO A 224 4.97 -4.25 0.23
C PRO A 224 4.00 -3.35 0.99
N PRO A 225 3.31 -2.46 0.26
CA PRO A 225 1.98 -2.00 0.67
C PRO A 225 0.98 -3.17 0.68
N GLY A 226 0.07 -3.23 1.66
CA GLY A 226 -1.10 -4.12 1.65
C GLY A 226 -1.11 -5.32 2.60
N GLY A 227 -0.12 -5.44 3.49
CA GLY A 227 -0.07 -6.49 4.52
C GLY A 227 1.26 -7.26 4.57
N GLU A 228 1.38 -8.13 5.58
CA GLU A 228 2.60 -8.92 5.79
C GLU A 228 2.86 -9.88 4.62
N PRO A 229 4.13 -10.07 4.22
CA PRO A 229 4.52 -11.10 3.26
C PRO A 229 3.92 -12.47 3.57
N LEU A 230 3.32 -13.09 2.57
CA LEU A 230 2.71 -14.41 2.69
C LEU A 230 3.72 -15.49 2.31
N ASP A 231 3.88 -16.51 3.14
CA ASP A 231 4.67 -17.71 2.82
C ASP A 231 3.89 -18.71 1.94
N GLU A 232 2.56 -18.59 1.88
CA GLU A 232 1.67 -19.48 1.15
C GLU A 232 0.50 -18.74 0.49
N VAL A 233 0.26 -19.04 -0.79
CA VAL A 233 -0.92 -18.62 -1.55
C VAL A 233 -1.69 -19.84 -2.04
N ARG A 234 -2.95 -19.95 -1.63
CA ARG A 234 -3.92 -20.94 -2.12
C ARG A 234 -4.95 -20.22 -2.97
N PHE A 235 -5.07 -20.56 -4.25
CA PHE A 235 -5.94 -19.82 -5.15
C PHE A 235 -6.90 -20.65 -5.99
N TYR A 236 -8.04 -20.05 -6.35
CA TYR A 236 -8.95 -20.57 -7.36
C TYR A 236 -9.12 -19.58 -8.51
N ASN A 237 -8.91 -20.02 -9.75
CA ASN A 237 -9.04 -19.17 -10.94
C ASN A 237 -10.31 -19.50 -11.75
N PHE A 238 -11.22 -18.53 -11.84
CA PHE A 238 -12.30 -18.47 -12.82
C PHE A 238 -11.81 -17.71 -14.05
N GLY A 239 -11.25 -18.43 -15.02
CA GLY A 239 -10.62 -17.75 -16.15
C GLY A 239 -10.53 -18.56 -17.42
N HIS A 240 -10.04 -17.92 -18.45
CA HIS A 240 -9.88 -18.48 -19.78
C HIS A 240 -8.40 -18.54 -20.18
N SER A 241 -8.16 -18.55 -21.48
CA SER A 241 -6.87 -18.87 -22.06
C SER A 241 -5.76 -17.84 -21.79
N LEU A 242 -6.08 -16.62 -21.35
CA LEU A 242 -5.06 -15.62 -21.00
C LEU A 242 -4.44 -15.81 -19.62
N PHE A 243 -4.98 -16.75 -18.84
CA PHE A 243 -4.32 -17.30 -17.67
C PHE A 243 -3.89 -18.75 -17.90
N ASN A 244 -4.66 -19.48 -18.70
CA ASN A 244 -4.50 -20.93 -18.87
C ASN A 244 -4.52 -21.36 -20.35
N HIS A 245 -3.35 -21.36 -20.98
CA HIS A 245 -3.14 -21.94 -22.30
C HIS A 245 -1.80 -22.67 -22.34
N GLY A 246 -1.81 -23.95 -22.71
CA GLY A 246 -0.60 -24.80 -22.70
C GLY A 246 -0.11 -25.16 -21.30
N GLU A 247 1.05 -25.82 -21.25
CA GLU A 247 1.64 -26.34 -20.00
C GLU A 247 2.35 -25.26 -19.16
N GLN A 248 2.95 -24.26 -19.80
CA GLN A 248 3.74 -23.20 -19.14
C GLN A 248 2.93 -21.89 -19.06
N ASN A 249 1.77 -21.98 -18.43
CA ASN A 249 0.80 -20.88 -18.26
C ASN A 249 1.06 -20.06 -16.97
N THR A 250 0.23 -19.04 -16.68
CA THR A 250 0.44 -18.14 -15.52
C THR A 250 0.49 -18.91 -14.20
N GLY A 251 -0.42 -19.86 -13.99
CA GLY A 251 -0.45 -20.68 -12.79
C GLY A 251 0.78 -21.59 -12.64
N TYR A 252 1.30 -22.12 -13.75
CA TYR A 252 2.56 -22.87 -13.74
C TYR A 252 3.74 -22.00 -13.27
N TRP A 253 3.89 -20.80 -13.83
CA TRP A 253 5.00 -19.92 -13.48
C TRP A 253 4.91 -19.35 -12.08
N LEU A 254 3.70 -19.06 -11.60
CA LEU A 254 3.48 -18.69 -10.20
C LEU A 254 4.00 -19.79 -9.25
N GLY A 255 3.68 -21.07 -9.55
CA GLY A 255 4.21 -22.21 -8.80
C GLY A 255 5.72 -22.40 -8.92
N ALA A 256 6.30 -22.16 -10.10
CA ALA A 256 7.74 -22.26 -10.31
C ALA A 256 8.52 -21.18 -9.55
N LEU A 257 8.02 -19.94 -9.57
CA LEU A 257 8.58 -18.81 -8.82
C LEU A 257 8.48 -19.05 -7.30
N ALA A 258 7.34 -19.54 -6.81
CA ALA A 258 7.17 -19.88 -5.40
C ALA A 258 8.15 -20.96 -4.95
N ALA A 259 8.23 -22.07 -5.69
CA ALA A 259 9.18 -23.14 -5.40
C ALA A 259 10.63 -22.64 -5.38
N GLY A 260 11.00 -21.74 -6.30
CA GLY A 260 12.32 -21.14 -6.36
C GLY A 260 12.60 -20.08 -5.28
N SER A 261 11.55 -19.53 -4.68
CA SER A 261 11.62 -18.50 -3.63
C SER A 261 11.49 -19.07 -2.21
N GLY A 262 11.22 -20.37 -2.08
CA GLY A 262 10.98 -21.02 -0.80
C GLY A 262 9.57 -20.82 -0.23
N THR A 263 8.66 -20.25 -1.02
CA THR A 263 7.25 -20.07 -0.68
C THR A 263 6.37 -21.16 -1.32
N ILE A 264 5.09 -21.20 -0.94
CA ILE A 264 4.15 -22.23 -1.39
C ILE A 264 3.06 -21.60 -2.25
N SER A 265 2.87 -22.12 -3.46
CA SER A 265 1.71 -21.79 -4.29
C SER A 265 0.92 -23.06 -4.61
N ALA A 266 -0.39 -23.00 -4.37
CA ALA A 266 -1.31 -24.10 -4.65
C ALA A 266 -2.59 -23.56 -5.31
N GLY A 267 -2.78 -23.88 -6.58
CA GLY A 267 -3.91 -23.37 -7.36
C GLY A 267 -4.80 -24.44 -7.94
N ASN A 268 -6.09 -24.13 -8.08
CA ASN A 268 -6.97 -24.81 -9.03
C ASN A 268 -7.73 -23.78 -9.88
N GLY A 269 -8.51 -24.24 -10.86
CA GLY A 269 -9.38 -23.34 -11.60
C GLY A 269 -10.36 -24.04 -12.52
N GLN A 270 -11.27 -23.23 -13.06
CA GLN A 270 -12.24 -23.62 -14.08
C GLN A 270 -12.00 -22.82 -15.34
N PHE A 271 -11.97 -23.50 -16.48
CA PHE A 271 -11.76 -22.87 -17.77
C PHE A 271 -13.08 -22.34 -18.36
N GLY A 272 -13.07 -21.11 -18.87
CA GLY A 272 -14.18 -20.54 -19.63
C GLY A 272 -14.36 -19.04 -19.41
N GLN A 273 -15.33 -18.44 -20.11
CA GLN A 273 -15.82 -17.10 -19.77
C GLN A 273 -16.75 -17.18 -18.55
N LEU A 274 -16.89 -16.06 -17.83
CA LEU A 274 -17.74 -15.94 -16.64
C LEU A 274 -19.15 -16.51 -16.85
N SER A 275 -19.78 -16.19 -17.98
CA SER A 275 -21.12 -16.65 -18.35
C SER A 275 -21.27 -18.18 -18.48
N TYR A 276 -20.17 -18.91 -18.70
CA TYR A 276 -20.16 -20.36 -18.86
C TYR A 276 -19.62 -21.11 -17.63
N HIS A 277 -19.10 -20.42 -16.60
CA HIS A 277 -18.68 -21.09 -15.39
C HIS A 277 -19.86 -21.71 -14.64
N GLY A 278 -19.82 -23.02 -14.49
CA GLY A 278 -20.74 -23.77 -13.62
C GLY A 278 -20.57 -23.38 -12.16
N ILE A 279 -21.68 -23.30 -11.42
CA ILE A 279 -21.73 -23.05 -9.98
C ILE A 279 -22.62 -24.14 -9.34
N PRO A 280 -22.12 -24.99 -8.42
CA PRO A 280 -20.75 -25.05 -7.89
C PRO A 280 -19.67 -25.26 -8.96
N PRO A 281 -18.46 -24.71 -8.78
CA PRO A 281 -17.39 -24.84 -9.75
C PRO A 281 -16.85 -26.27 -9.79
N THR A 282 -16.43 -26.68 -10.98
CA THR A 282 -15.74 -27.96 -11.18
C THR A 282 -14.30 -27.65 -11.57
N PRO A 283 -13.30 -28.04 -10.76
CA PRO A 283 -11.90 -27.83 -11.09
C PRO A 283 -11.55 -28.64 -12.33
N GLN A 284 -10.93 -27.99 -13.30
CA GLN A 284 -10.44 -28.61 -14.52
C GLN A 284 -8.93 -28.47 -14.64
N LEU A 285 -8.33 -27.64 -13.78
CA LEU A 285 -6.98 -27.13 -13.89
C LEU A 285 -6.34 -27.24 -12.50
N GLY A 286 -5.19 -27.89 -12.42
CA GLY A 286 -4.38 -27.98 -11.20
C GLY A 286 -3.03 -27.30 -11.42
N TYR A 287 -2.68 -26.38 -10.53
CA TYR A 287 -1.44 -25.60 -10.57
C TYR A 287 -0.67 -25.82 -9.27
N ALA A 288 0.08 -26.92 -9.17
CA ALA A 288 0.94 -27.17 -8.00
C ALA A 288 2.26 -27.80 -8.41
N THR A 289 3.37 -27.17 -8.05
CA THR A 289 4.74 -27.68 -8.22
C THR A 289 5.27 -28.37 -6.96
N ASN A 290 4.68 -28.13 -5.77
CA ASN A 290 5.10 -28.76 -4.51
C ASN A 290 3.89 -29.23 -3.67
N ALA A 291 3.84 -30.53 -3.38
CA ALA A 291 3.12 -31.28 -2.33
C ALA A 291 1.62 -31.01 -2.01
N TYR A 292 0.96 -30.00 -2.57
CA TYR A 292 -0.47 -29.81 -2.38
C TYR A 292 -1.23 -30.62 -3.43
N GLU A 293 -2.09 -31.54 -3.00
CA GLU A 293 -2.94 -32.29 -3.92
C GLU A 293 -3.94 -31.33 -4.59
N PRO A 294 -3.89 -31.15 -5.93
CA PRO A 294 -4.97 -30.48 -6.63
C PRO A 294 -6.28 -31.18 -6.30
N TRP A 295 -7.38 -30.43 -6.33
CA TRP A 295 -8.71 -30.87 -5.89
C TRP A 295 -8.98 -32.31 -6.40
N PRO A 296 -9.08 -33.34 -5.53
CA PRO A 296 -9.11 -34.72 -5.99
C PRO A 296 -10.41 -34.90 -6.75
N GLU A 297 -10.30 -35.47 -7.95
CA GLU A 297 -11.46 -35.84 -8.75
C GLU A 297 -12.38 -36.80 -7.97
N TYR A 298 -11.83 -37.53 -6.98
CA TYR A 298 -12.60 -38.44 -6.14
C TYR A 298 -11.97 -38.71 -4.75
N PRO A 299 -12.75 -38.62 -3.65
CA PRO A 299 -14.11 -38.08 -3.62
C PRO A 299 -14.09 -36.58 -3.89
N PRO A 300 -15.08 -36.02 -4.61
CA PRO A 300 -15.18 -34.58 -4.78
C PRO A 300 -15.30 -33.95 -3.39
N VAL A 301 -14.49 -32.92 -3.13
CA VAL A 301 -14.60 -32.12 -1.90
C VAL A 301 -15.29 -30.81 -2.20
N ASP A 302 -15.88 -30.17 -1.19
CA ASP A 302 -16.59 -28.90 -1.37
C ASP A 302 -15.60 -27.73 -1.56
N PHE A 303 -16.03 -26.69 -2.28
CA PHE A 303 -15.20 -25.49 -2.53
C PHE A 303 -14.68 -24.89 -1.21
N ALA A 304 -15.57 -24.73 -0.23
CA ALA A 304 -15.28 -24.21 1.12
C ALA A 304 -14.29 -25.04 1.94
N SER A 305 -13.98 -26.28 1.52
CA SER A 305 -13.02 -27.14 2.25
C SER A 305 -11.57 -26.89 1.83
N ARG A 306 -11.36 -26.00 0.86
CA ARG A 306 -10.05 -25.74 0.26
C ARG A 306 -9.32 -24.59 0.91
N ASP A 307 -10.03 -23.73 1.63
CA ASP A 307 -9.46 -22.63 2.39
C ASP A 307 -8.62 -21.75 1.46
N TYR A 308 -9.23 -21.35 0.33
CA TYR A 308 -8.56 -20.51 -0.65
C TYR A 308 -8.29 -19.14 -0.03
N THR A 309 -7.04 -18.68 -0.11
CA THR A 309 -6.68 -17.32 0.29
C THR A 309 -7.09 -16.30 -0.76
N HIS A 310 -7.09 -16.70 -2.04
CA HIS A 310 -7.41 -15.81 -3.16
C HIS A 310 -8.33 -16.50 -4.19
N THR A 311 -9.27 -15.76 -4.74
CA THR A 311 -10.09 -16.18 -5.88
C THR A 311 -9.92 -15.19 -7.02
N LEU A 312 -9.32 -15.64 -8.12
CA LEU A 312 -9.12 -14.84 -9.32
C LEU A 312 -10.31 -15.00 -10.27
N PHE A 313 -10.72 -13.91 -10.89
CA PHE A 313 -11.69 -13.91 -11.98
C PHE A 313 -11.28 -12.93 -13.08
N MET A 314 -11.77 -13.15 -14.29
CA MET A 314 -11.50 -12.28 -15.43
C MET A 314 -12.68 -12.20 -16.42
N PRO A 315 -13.00 -11.01 -16.96
CA PRO A 315 -13.93 -10.86 -18.09
C PRO A 315 -13.32 -11.41 -19.39
N SER A 316 -14.07 -11.47 -20.49
CA SER A 316 -13.51 -11.87 -21.79
C SER A 316 -12.54 -10.80 -22.31
N ASN A 317 -11.61 -11.14 -23.21
CA ASN A 317 -10.64 -10.19 -23.79
C ASN A 317 -11.06 -9.53 -25.11
N PHE A 318 -12.26 -9.79 -25.59
CA PHE A 318 -12.73 -9.42 -26.93
C PHE A 318 -14.08 -8.72 -26.94
N GLU A 319 -14.54 -8.15 -25.82
CA GLU A 319 -15.88 -7.56 -25.74
C GLU A 319 -15.87 -6.09 -25.27
N GLN A 320 -14.71 -5.54 -24.88
CA GLN A 320 -14.59 -4.22 -24.24
C GLN A 320 -14.91 -3.02 -25.14
N GLU A 321 -14.93 -3.19 -26.47
CA GLU A 321 -15.37 -2.15 -27.42
C GLU A 321 -16.87 -2.23 -27.76
N VAL A 322 -17.56 -3.29 -27.31
CA VAL A 322 -18.96 -3.54 -27.68
C VAL A 322 -19.89 -3.71 -26.48
N LEU A 323 -19.38 -4.19 -25.35
CA LEU A 323 -20.09 -4.33 -24.07
C LEU A 323 -19.53 -3.34 -23.05
N THR A 324 -20.40 -2.81 -22.21
CA THR A 324 -19.97 -1.97 -21.07
C THR A 324 -19.71 -2.85 -19.85
N PRO A 325 -19.01 -2.33 -18.82
CA PRO A 325 -18.83 -3.04 -17.57
C PRO A 325 -20.15 -3.52 -16.91
N GLU A 326 -21.24 -2.77 -17.04
CA GLU A 326 -22.55 -3.11 -16.50
C GLU A 326 -23.12 -4.41 -17.11
N ASP A 327 -22.83 -4.68 -18.38
CA ASP A 327 -23.30 -5.88 -19.07
C ASP A 327 -22.73 -7.17 -18.45
N TYR A 328 -21.55 -7.08 -17.82
CA TYR A 328 -20.88 -8.23 -17.17
C TYR A 328 -21.40 -8.53 -15.76
N LEU A 329 -21.96 -7.55 -15.06
CA LEU A 329 -22.26 -7.64 -13.62
C LEU A 329 -23.13 -8.84 -13.24
N THR A 330 -24.07 -9.22 -14.12
CA THR A 330 -24.97 -10.35 -13.82
C THR A 330 -24.21 -11.68 -13.70
N ASP A 331 -23.33 -11.97 -14.65
CA ASP A 331 -22.54 -13.21 -14.62
C ASP A 331 -21.46 -13.16 -13.55
N THR A 332 -20.90 -11.97 -13.31
CA THR A 332 -19.89 -11.76 -12.27
C THR A 332 -20.47 -11.98 -10.88
N PHE A 333 -21.60 -11.36 -10.55
CA PHE A 333 -22.23 -11.59 -9.24
C PHE A 333 -22.69 -13.03 -9.08
N ARG A 334 -23.13 -13.72 -10.14
CA ARG A 334 -23.44 -15.15 -10.07
C ARG A 334 -22.25 -15.99 -9.58
N VAL A 335 -21.03 -15.64 -10.00
CA VAL A 335 -19.80 -16.32 -9.58
C VAL A 335 -19.35 -15.83 -8.20
N LEU A 336 -19.22 -14.52 -8.01
CA LEU A 336 -18.66 -13.93 -6.79
C LEU A 336 -19.58 -14.06 -5.58
N ASP A 337 -20.92 -13.96 -5.74
CA ASP A 337 -21.86 -14.18 -4.63
C ASP A 337 -21.77 -15.66 -4.15
N TYR A 338 -21.42 -16.61 -5.03
CA TYR A 338 -21.16 -17.99 -4.61
C TYR A 338 -19.83 -18.12 -3.86
N VAL A 339 -18.76 -17.50 -4.36
CA VAL A 339 -17.44 -17.50 -3.71
C VAL A 339 -17.55 -16.92 -2.30
N GLU A 340 -18.14 -15.74 -2.15
CA GLU A 340 -18.40 -15.07 -0.87
C GLU A 340 -19.21 -15.95 0.09
N ALA A 341 -20.23 -16.65 -0.42
CA ALA A 341 -21.04 -17.54 0.40
C ALA A 341 -20.31 -18.83 0.84
N GLN A 342 -19.19 -19.19 0.22
CA GLN A 342 -18.43 -20.41 0.52
C GLN A 342 -17.12 -20.13 1.25
N GLU A 343 -16.45 -19.02 0.92
CA GLU A 343 -15.12 -18.62 1.40
C GLU A 343 -15.12 -17.10 1.65
N PRO A 344 -15.87 -16.57 2.65
CA PRO A 344 -16.05 -15.12 2.86
C PRO A 344 -14.75 -14.36 3.21
N GLU A 345 -13.71 -15.10 3.61
CA GLU A 345 -12.41 -14.52 3.94
C GLU A 345 -11.44 -14.51 2.74
N THR A 346 -11.81 -15.14 1.61
CA THR A 346 -10.96 -15.13 0.41
C THR A 346 -10.89 -13.71 -0.14
N GLU A 347 -9.69 -13.32 -0.54
CA GLU A 347 -9.53 -12.12 -1.33
C GLU A 347 -10.01 -12.37 -2.76
N ILE A 348 -10.78 -11.45 -3.33
CA ILE A 348 -11.29 -11.53 -4.69
C ILE A 348 -10.41 -10.67 -5.59
N ILE A 349 -9.86 -11.30 -6.63
CA ILE A 349 -8.87 -10.70 -7.51
C ILE A 349 -9.43 -10.57 -8.92
N LEU A 350 -9.62 -9.33 -9.38
CA LEU A 350 -9.82 -9.05 -10.80
C LEU A 350 -8.48 -9.15 -11.53
N TYR A 351 -8.30 -10.20 -12.33
CA TYR A 351 -7.12 -10.37 -13.18
C TYR A 351 -7.30 -9.56 -14.48
N MET A 352 -6.70 -8.37 -14.54
CA MET A 352 -6.74 -7.53 -15.73
C MET A 352 -5.69 -8.00 -16.74
N HIS A 353 -6.13 -8.77 -17.73
CA HIS A 353 -5.29 -9.30 -18.80
C HIS A 353 -5.12 -8.29 -19.95
N TRP A 354 -4.79 -8.77 -21.15
CA TRP A 354 -4.60 -7.98 -22.36
C TRP A 354 -5.76 -8.20 -23.37
N PRO A 355 -6.02 -7.23 -24.27
CA PRO A 355 -7.10 -7.31 -25.26
C PRO A 355 -6.72 -8.11 -26.51
N GLU A 356 -7.72 -8.63 -27.21
CA GLU A 356 -7.56 -9.12 -28.58
C GLU A 356 -7.26 -7.94 -29.55
N PRO A 357 -6.20 -7.99 -30.38
CA PRO A 357 -5.84 -6.88 -31.28
C PRO A 357 -6.95 -6.48 -32.26
N SER A 358 -7.75 -7.46 -32.69
CA SER A 358 -8.87 -7.25 -33.62
C SER A 358 -9.89 -6.24 -33.09
N MET A 359 -9.99 -6.08 -31.77
CA MET A 359 -10.90 -5.15 -31.10
C MET A 359 -10.66 -3.69 -31.48
N ILE A 360 -9.41 -3.31 -31.65
CA ILE A 360 -9.02 -1.94 -31.97
C ILE A 360 -8.74 -1.75 -33.46
N GLY A 361 -9.28 -2.64 -34.30
CA GLY A 361 -9.13 -2.57 -35.75
C GLY A 361 -7.73 -2.95 -36.24
N LEU A 362 -6.86 -3.49 -35.38
CA LEU A 362 -5.62 -4.14 -35.78
C LEU A 362 -6.02 -5.51 -36.34
N GLY A 363 -6.29 -5.51 -37.65
CA GLY A 363 -6.95 -6.62 -38.33
C GLY A 363 -6.16 -7.92 -38.30
N VAL A 364 -6.92 -9.02 -38.24
CA VAL A 364 -6.51 -10.41 -38.49
C VAL A 364 -5.48 -10.47 -39.59
N LEU A 365 -4.23 -10.79 -39.25
CA LEU A 365 -3.23 -10.96 -40.26
C LEU A 365 -3.33 -12.39 -40.77
N ASN A 366 -3.55 -12.53 -42.07
CA ASN A 366 -3.37 -13.77 -42.81
C ASN A 366 -1.87 -14.18 -42.74
N GLY A 367 -1.38 -14.56 -41.55
CA GLY A 367 -0.01 -14.99 -41.30
C GLY A 367 1.06 -13.89 -41.31
N ASN A 368 0.71 -12.62 -41.02
CA ASN A 368 1.72 -11.58 -40.78
C ASN A 368 1.72 -11.20 -39.29
N GLU A 369 2.86 -10.78 -38.78
CA GLU A 369 3.02 -10.35 -37.39
C GLU A 369 2.62 -8.87 -37.21
N LEU A 370 2.14 -8.48 -36.02
CA LEU A 370 1.94 -7.06 -35.69
C LEU A 370 3.27 -6.31 -35.73
N GLY A 371 3.36 -5.25 -36.54
CA GLY A 371 4.54 -4.39 -36.56
C GLY A 371 4.65 -3.56 -35.27
N ARG A 372 5.84 -3.00 -35.00
CA ARG A 372 6.07 -2.20 -33.78
C ARG A 372 5.05 -1.08 -33.55
N ALA A 373 4.61 -0.40 -34.62
CA ALA A 373 3.61 0.67 -34.51
C ALA A 373 2.23 0.15 -34.10
N ASP A 374 1.81 -1.00 -34.63
CA ASP A 374 0.56 -1.67 -34.26
C ASP A 374 0.65 -2.15 -32.81
N TRP A 375 1.80 -2.72 -32.43
CA TRP A 375 2.04 -3.18 -31.07
C TRP A 375 2.02 -2.04 -30.05
N THR A 376 2.65 -0.90 -30.35
CA THR A 376 2.56 0.31 -29.51
C THR A 376 1.13 0.83 -29.41
N THR A 377 0.32 0.70 -30.47
CA THR A 377 -1.11 1.06 -30.41
C THR A 377 -1.87 0.14 -29.45
N LEU A 378 -1.65 -1.17 -29.54
CA LEU A 378 -2.22 -2.17 -28.63
C LEU A 378 -1.80 -1.95 -27.17
N ASN A 379 -0.51 -1.69 -26.93
CA ASN A 379 0.03 -1.49 -25.60
C ASN A 379 -0.50 -0.21 -24.94
N ASN A 380 -0.60 0.90 -25.70
CA ASN A 380 -1.21 2.13 -25.20
C ASN A 380 -2.70 1.97 -24.91
N TYR A 381 -3.41 1.22 -25.76
CA TYR A 381 -4.81 0.86 -25.50
C TYR A 381 -4.96 0.06 -24.20
N THR A 382 -4.04 -0.86 -23.93
CA THR A 382 -4.03 -1.73 -22.76
C THR A 382 -3.65 -1.01 -21.47
N ARG A 383 -2.59 -0.19 -21.47
CA ARG A 383 -1.99 0.38 -20.24
C ARG A 383 -2.59 1.71 -19.78
N SER A 384 -3.22 2.46 -20.70
CA SER A 384 -3.73 3.80 -20.40
C SER A 384 -4.87 4.24 -21.33
N GLY A 385 -5.46 3.31 -22.08
CA GLY A 385 -6.55 3.58 -23.03
C GLY A 385 -7.87 3.00 -22.58
N ASN A 386 -8.84 2.91 -23.51
CA ASN A 386 -10.20 2.50 -23.16
C ASN A 386 -10.27 1.12 -22.48
N TYR A 387 -9.35 0.21 -22.79
CA TYR A 387 -9.32 -1.10 -22.15
C TYR A 387 -9.01 -1.02 -20.65
N TYR A 388 -8.05 -0.17 -20.29
CA TYR A 388 -7.71 0.13 -18.90
C TYR A 388 -8.89 0.82 -18.19
N ASP A 389 -9.44 1.86 -18.82
CA ASP A 389 -10.59 2.60 -18.29
C ASP A 389 -11.80 1.68 -18.07
N TRP A 390 -12.07 0.78 -19.02
CA TRP A 390 -13.16 -0.18 -18.92
C TRP A 390 -13.02 -1.07 -17.68
N HIS A 391 -11.82 -1.59 -17.41
CA HIS A 391 -11.60 -2.44 -16.24
C HIS A 391 -11.62 -1.66 -14.93
N ARG A 392 -11.12 -0.42 -14.92
CA ARG A 392 -11.24 0.46 -13.76
C ARG A 392 -12.70 0.72 -13.44
N ASP A 393 -13.50 1.08 -14.44
CA ASP A 393 -14.93 1.34 -14.26
C ASP A 393 -15.67 0.07 -13.79
N TYR A 394 -15.27 -1.09 -14.30
CA TYR A 394 -15.77 -2.39 -13.86
C TYR A 394 -15.46 -2.70 -12.39
N GLN A 395 -14.21 -2.51 -11.95
CA GLN A 395 -13.83 -2.63 -10.53
C GLN A 395 -14.69 -1.72 -9.66
N ASN A 396 -14.83 -0.44 -10.05
CA ASN A 396 -15.59 0.55 -9.29
C ASN A 396 -17.06 0.17 -9.15
N LEU A 397 -17.68 -0.37 -10.21
CA LEU A 397 -19.05 -0.87 -10.18
C LEU A 397 -19.21 -2.08 -9.26
N LEU A 398 -18.25 -3.02 -9.28
CA LEU A 398 -18.27 -4.18 -8.39
C LEU A 398 -18.17 -3.74 -6.92
N GLN A 399 -17.21 -2.87 -6.59
CA GLN A 399 -17.02 -2.38 -5.22
C GLN A 399 -18.23 -1.59 -4.72
N ALA A 400 -18.81 -0.73 -5.57
CA ALA A 400 -19.99 0.04 -5.21
C ALA A 400 -21.22 -0.85 -4.99
N ALA A 401 -21.39 -1.91 -5.79
CA ALA A 401 -22.53 -2.82 -5.70
C ALA A 401 -22.40 -3.88 -4.60
N ARG A 402 -21.15 -4.22 -4.21
CA ARG A 402 -20.80 -5.25 -3.22
C ARG A 402 -19.62 -4.77 -2.36
N PRO A 403 -19.81 -3.77 -1.48
CA PRO A 403 -18.73 -3.22 -0.67
C PRO A 403 -18.17 -4.21 0.36
N ALA A 404 -18.84 -5.33 0.57
CA ALA A 404 -18.37 -6.41 1.43
C ALA A 404 -17.30 -7.29 0.76
N TYR A 405 -17.19 -7.27 -0.57
CA TYR A 405 -16.12 -7.99 -1.25
C TYR A 405 -14.77 -7.40 -0.88
N ARG A 406 -13.84 -8.28 -0.52
CA ARG A 406 -12.41 -7.97 -0.42
C ARG A 406 -11.80 -7.95 -1.82
N LEU A 407 -12.19 -6.95 -2.62
CA LEU A 407 -11.88 -6.87 -4.04
C LEU A 407 -10.68 -5.96 -4.31
N ARG A 408 -9.71 -6.53 -5.03
CA ARG A 408 -8.63 -5.77 -5.67
C ARG A 408 -8.34 -6.29 -7.08
N THR A 409 -7.59 -5.52 -7.85
CA THR A 409 -7.27 -5.77 -9.26
C THR A 409 -5.78 -5.91 -9.44
N ILE A 410 -5.34 -6.93 -10.18
CA ILE A 410 -3.95 -7.07 -10.60
C ILE A 410 -3.85 -6.62 -12.07
N PRO A 411 -3.17 -5.49 -12.38
CA PRO A 411 -3.02 -4.94 -13.74
C PRO A 411 -1.98 -5.68 -14.59
N VAL A 412 -2.18 -6.98 -14.82
CA VAL A 412 -1.22 -7.85 -15.51
C VAL A 412 -0.93 -7.38 -16.94
N GLY A 413 -1.96 -7.19 -17.77
CA GLY A 413 -1.82 -6.71 -19.14
C GLY A 413 -1.17 -5.31 -19.22
N PRO A 414 -1.66 -4.31 -18.46
CA PRO A 414 -1.04 -3.00 -18.38
C PRO A 414 0.45 -3.02 -18.02
N ILE A 415 0.86 -3.79 -17.01
CA ILE A 415 2.27 -3.89 -16.61
C ILE A 415 3.11 -4.54 -17.71
N ILE A 416 2.62 -5.60 -18.36
CA ILE A 416 3.32 -6.23 -19.48
C ILE A 416 3.49 -5.23 -20.64
N ALA A 417 2.43 -4.48 -20.97
CA ALA A 417 2.47 -3.43 -21.98
C ALA A 417 3.49 -2.33 -21.62
N ASP A 418 3.54 -1.90 -20.37
CA ASP A 418 4.53 -0.95 -19.86
C ASP A 418 5.96 -1.49 -19.97
N ILE A 419 6.20 -2.76 -19.62
CA ILE A 419 7.51 -3.42 -19.78
C ILE A 419 7.95 -3.38 -21.25
N ILE A 420 7.06 -3.73 -22.17
CA ILE A 420 7.34 -3.76 -23.62
C ILE A 420 7.64 -2.37 -24.19
N GLU A 421 6.96 -1.32 -23.72
CA GLU A 421 7.15 0.04 -24.23
C GLU A 421 8.34 0.75 -23.59
N THR A 422 8.65 0.48 -22.32
CA THR A 422 9.58 1.31 -21.54
C THR A 422 10.95 0.66 -21.32
N GLN A 423 11.06 -0.66 -21.35
CA GLN A 423 12.32 -1.33 -21.03
C GLN A 423 13.23 -1.42 -22.27
N PRO A 424 14.49 -0.95 -22.21
CA PRO A 424 15.40 -0.97 -23.36
C PRO A 424 15.66 -2.37 -23.91
N PHE A 425 15.74 -3.39 -23.05
CA PHE A 425 15.98 -4.77 -23.46
C PHE A 425 14.78 -5.44 -24.15
N MET A 426 13.59 -4.80 -24.11
CA MET A 426 12.38 -5.30 -24.78
C MET A 426 12.19 -4.72 -26.18
N GLN A 427 13.02 -3.78 -26.63
CA GLN A 427 12.81 -3.06 -27.89
C GLN A 427 12.94 -3.94 -29.14
N ASP A 428 13.77 -5.00 -29.06
CA ASP A 428 13.98 -5.97 -30.15
C ASP A 428 13.09 -7.22 -30.03
N VAL A 429 12.32 -7.35 -28.94
CA VAL A 429 11.33 -8.43 -28.80
C VAL A 429 10.20 -8.16 -29.79
N SER A 430 9.70 -9.21 -30.41
CA SER A 430 8.63 -9.14 -31.40
C SER A 430 7.30 -9.61 -30.80
N PHE A 431 6.18 -9.37 -31.49
CA PHE A 431 4.89 -9.83 -31.00
C PHE A 431 4.84 -11.36 -30.95
N ALA A 432 5.42 -12.04 -31.94
CA ALA A 432 5.48 -13.49 -32.03
C ALA A 432 6.39 -14.15 -30.97
N ASP A 433 7.29 -13.40 -30.33
CA ASP A 433 8.06 -13.91 -29.19
C ASP A 433 7.20 -14.05 -27.92
N LEU A 434 6.16 -13.24 -27.79
CA LEU A 434 5.29 -13.18 -26.60
C LEU A 434 3.91 -13.80 -26.82
N TYR A 435 3.41 -13.84 -28.05
CA TYR A 435 2.08 -14.33 -28.38
C TYR A 435 2.12 -15.36 -29.51
N VAL A 436 1.35 -16.43 -29.38
CA VAL A 436 1.44 -17.61 -30.26
C VAL A 436 0.37 -17.64 -31.36
N ASP A 437 -0.66 -16.80 -31.27
CA ASP A 437 -1.71 -16.67 -32.28
C ASP A 437 -2.45 -15.32 -32.20
N GLU A 438 -3.50 -15.20 -33.01
CA GLU A 438 -4.33 -14.01 -33.17
C GLU A 438 -5.32 -13.78 -32.02
N ALA A 439 -5.54 -14.79 -31.16
CA ALA A 439 -6.44 -14.73 -30.00
C ALA A 439 -5.67 -14.41 -28.71
N PRO A 440 -4.79 -13.42 -28.82
CA PRO A 440 -3.41 -13.36 -28.31
C PRO A 440 -3.10 -14.35 -27.18
N HIS A 441 -3.08 -15.65 -27.50
CA HIS A 441 -2.61 -16.65 -26.55
C HIS A 441 -1.12 -16.42 -26.28
N GLY A 442 -0.72 -16.61 -25.02
CA GLY A 442 0.64 -16.31 -24.60
C GLY A 442 1.65 -17.40 -24.99
N SER A 443 2.90 -16.97 -25.22
CA SER A 443 4.07 -17.85 -25.14
C SER A 443 4.43 -18.13 -23.67
N PRO A 444 5.29 -19.11 -23.38
CA PRO A 444 5.80 -19.31 -22.02
C PRO A 444 6.40 -18.03 -21.41
N THR A 445 6.98 -17.15 -22.23
CA THR A 445 7.59 -15.89 -21.75
C THR A 445 6.56 -14.89 -21.26
N VAL A 446 5.45 -14.66 -21.97
CA VAL A 446 4.44 -13.70 -21.49
C VAL A 446 3.71 -14.23 -20.25
N TYR A 447 3.49 -15.55 -20.19
CA TYR A 447 2.94 -16.18 -18.99
C TYR A 447 3.91 -16.13 -17.81
N PHE A 448 5.22 -16.14 -18.06
CA PHE A 448 6.22 -15.93 -17.00
C PHE A 448 6.16 -14.51 -16.46
N LEU A 449 6.08 -13.48 -17.33
CA LEU A 449 5.87 -12.10 -16.91
C LEU A 449 4.57 -11.95 -16.10
N ALA A 450 3.47 -12.55 -16.57
CA ALA A 450 2.22 -12.59 -15.83
C ALA A 450 2.36 -13.27 -14.46
N GLY A 451 3.12 -14.37 -14.40
CA GLY A 451 3.44 -15.08 -13.17
C GLY A 451 4.25 -14.24 -12.18
N MET A 452 5.22 -13.46 -12.65
CA MET A 452 5.99 -12.52 -11.81
C MET A 452 5.10 -11.43 -11.20
N ILE A 453 4.20 -10.86 -12.01
CA ILE A 453 3.25 -9.83 -11.56
C ILE A 453 2.28 -10.43 -10.53
N CYS A 454 1.71 -11.60 -10.81
CA CYS A 454 0.83 -12.29 -9.88
C CYS A 454 1.57 -12.70 -8.60
N TYR A 455 2.82 -13.14 -8.69
CA TYR A 455 3.61 -13.47 -7.51
C TYR A 455 3.72 -12.26 -6.60
N ARG A 456 4.21 -11.14 -7.14
CA ARG A 456 4.42 -9.93 -6.33
C ARG A 456 3.13 -9.44 -5.69
N ALA A 457 2.03 -9.47 -6.45
CA ALA A 457 0.74 -9.00 -5.99
C ALA A 457 0.07 -9.94 -4.97
N LEU A 458 0.14 -11.27 -5.16
CA LEU A 458 -0.54 -12.24 -4.29
C LEU A 458 0.27 -12.58 -3.04
N PHE A 459 1.59 -12.71 -3.17
CA PHE A 459 2.44 -13.07 -2.04
C PHE A 459 2.78 -11.87 -1.16
N LEU A 460 2.52 -10.65 -1.62
CA LEU A 460 2.98 -9.45 -0.93
C LEU A 460 4.48 -9.57 -0.62
N GLN A 461 5.25 -9.97 -1.63
CA GLN A 461 6.72 -9.94 -1.61
C GLN A 461 7.26 -10.25 -2.99
N ASN A 462 8.48 -9.81 -3.27
CA ASN A 462 9.17 -10.18 -4.49
C ASN A 462 9.49 -11.68 -4.52
N PRO A 463 9.46 -12.33 -5.69
CA PRO A 463 10.11 -13.63 -5.83
C PRO A 463 11.60 -13.48 -5.60
N SER A 464 12.28 -14.56 -5.21
CA SER A 464 13.73 -14.55 -4.98
C SER A 464 14.47 -13.94 -6.16
N LEU A 465 15.31 -12.95 -5.88
CA LEU A 465 16.14 -12.29 -6.88
C LEU A 465 17.22 -13.23 -7.46
N ASP A 466 17.50 -14.34 -6.76
CA ASP A 466 18.44 -15.38 -7.20
C ASP A 466 17.79 -16.42 -8.11
N TYR A 467 16.46 -16.41 -8.28
CA TYR A 467 15.77 -17.30 -9.20
C TYR A 467 16.36 -17.16 -10.61
N GLN A 468 16.62 -18.31 -11.24
CA GLN A 468 17.21 -18.36 -12.58
C GLN A 468 16.12 -18.79 -13.58
N PRO A 469 15.57 -17.87 -14.39
CA PRO A 469 14.57 -18.24 -15.38
C PRO A 469 15.08 -19.33 -16.32
N PRO A 470 14.32 -20.42 -16.52
CA PRO A 470 14.79 -21.55 -17.30
C PRO A 470 14.88 -21.20 -18.79
N ARG A 471 15.91 -21.74 -19.43
CA ARG A 471 16.16 -21.62 -20.87
C ARG A 471 16.04 -23.00 -21.53
N PRO A 472 15.50 -23.10 -22.77
CA PRO A 472 15.14 -22.01 -23.67
C PRO A 472 13.70 -21.49 -23.50
N ASP A 473 12.97 -21.93 -22.47
CA ASP A 473 11.56 -21.60 -22.28
C ASP A 473 11.30 -20.08 -22.18
N ILE A 474 12.18 -19.37 -21.48
CA ILE A 474 12.15 -17.90 -21.36
C ILE A 474 13.18 -17.28 -22.30
N ILE A 475 12.75 -16.31 -23.11
CA ILE A 475 13.63 -15.62 -24.06
C ILE A 475 14.75 -14.85 -23.34
N PRO A 476 15.93 -14.66 -23.97
CA PRO A 476 17.05 -13.95 -23.35
C PRO A 476 16.73 -12.56 -22.82
N ALA A 477 15.95 -11.77 -23.56
CA ALA A 477 15.55 -10.42 -23.15
C ALA A 477 14.88 -10.38 -21.77
N VAL A 478 14.11 -11.41 -21.41
CA VAL A 478 13.45 -11.52 -20.10
C VAL A 478 14.34 -12.25 -19.09
N ALA A 479 14.98 -13.36 -19.49
CA ALA A 479 15.78 -14.18 -18.59
C ALA A 479 17.05 -13.48 -18.08
N ASP A 480 17.73 -12.69 -18.91
CA ASP A 480 18.96 -11.97 -18.53
C ASP A 480 18.67 -10.72 -17.67
N HIS A 481 17.42 -10.24 -17.69
CA HIS A 481 16.98 -9.02 -17.00
C HIS A 481 15.99 -9.32 -15.86
N TYR A 482 15.98 -10.55 -15.35
CA TYR A 482 15.02 -11.00 -14.33
C TYR A 482 14.98 -10.09 -13.09
N THR A 483 16.13 -9.80 -12.47
CA THR A 483 16.19 -8.94 -11.27
C THR A 483 15.68 -7.53 -11.56
N GLU A 484 16.01 -6.97 -12.73
CA GLU A 484 15.53 -5.65 -13.17
C GLU A 484 14.00 -5.65 -13.35
N LEU A 485 13.45 -6.73 -13.91
CA LEU A 485 12.01 -6.92 -14.07
C LEU A 485 11.27 -7.11 -12.74
N VAL A 486 11.82 -7.84 -11.77
CA VAL A 486 11.23 -7.98 -10.44
C VAL A 486 11.02 -6.61 -9.78
N LEU A 487 12.09 -5.80 -9.73
CA LEU A 487 12.05 -4.47 -9.14
C LEU A 487 11.16 -3.50 -9.94
N TYR A 488 11.11 -3.64 -11.28
CA TYR A 488 10.22 -2.86 -12.12
C TYR A 488 8.75 -3.16 -11.83
N ILE A 489 8.39 -4.45 -11.76
CA ILE A 489 7.02 -4.92 -11.52
C ILE A 489 6.54 -4.44 -10.16
N GLU A 490 7.37 -4.57 -9.13
CA GLU A 490 7.08 -4.04 -7.80
C GLU A 490 6.74 -2.56 -7.83
N ARG A 491 7.67 -1.73 -8.34
CA ARG A 491 7.45 -0.27 -8.42
C ARG A 491 6.17 0.05 -9.18
N ARG A 492 5.90 -0.66 -10.29
CA ARG A 492 4.72 -0.38 -11.11
C ARG A 492 3.41 -0.81 -10.42
N LEU A 493 3.41 -1.88 -9.63
CA LEU A 493 2.24 -2.24 -8.80
C LEU A 493 1.98 -1.17 -7.73
N ASP A 494 3.03 -0.70 -7.04
CA ASP A 494 2.92 0.36 -6.03
C ASP A 494 2.39 1.68 -6.63
N GLU A 495 2.90 2.05 -7.81
CA GLU A 495 2.43 3.21 -8.56
C GLU A 495 0.96 3.08 -9.02
N TYR A 496 0.42 1.87 -9.20
CA TYR A 496 -1.01 1.70 -9.52
C TYR A 496 -1.88 1.91 -8.27
N ASN A 497 -1.37 1.50 -7.10
CA ASN A 497 -2.08 1.67 -5.83
C ASN A 497 -2.15 3.13 -5.37
N ALA A 498 -1.07 3.89 -5.60
CA ALA A 498 -0.99 5.30 -5.18
C ALA A 498 -1.85 6.28 -6.02
N MET A 499 -2.46 5.82 -7.13
CA MET A 499 -3.27 6.69 -7.99
C MET A 499 -4.64 6.97 -7.33
N SER A 500 -4.98 8.23 -7.14
CA SER A 500 -6.23 8.68 -6.48
C SER A 500 -7.53 8.24 -7.16
N ASN A 501 -7.46 7.80 -8.43
CA ASN A 501 -8.53 7.15 -9.20
C ASN A 501 -8.00 5.85 -9.87
N GLY A 502 -7.03 5.21 -9.23
CA GLY A 502 -6.32 4.04 -9.70
C GLY A 502 -7.11 2.75 -9.54
N LEU A 503 -6.44 1.65 -9.83
CA LEU A 503 -6.94 0.32 -9.47
C LEU A 503 -6.63 0.09 -7.98
N ASN A 504 -7.54 -0.58 -7.28
CA ASN A 504 -7.21 -1.05 -5.93
C ASN A 504 -6.27 -2.23 -6.13
N VAL A 505 -4.95 -2.06 -5.96
CA VAL A 505 -3.97 -3.13 -6.20
C VAL A 505 -3.54 -3.80 -4.90
N TYR A 506 -3.64 -3.08 -3.79
CA TYR A 506 -3.38 -3.50 -2.42
C TYR A 506 -4.38 -2.80 -1.49
N ASP A 507 -4.86 -3.50 -0.46
CA ASP A 507 -5.75 -2.93 0.58
C ASP A 507 -5.09 -1.83 1.42
#